data_AF-A0A388JM49-F1
#
_entry.id   AF-A0A388JM49-F1
#
_cell.length_a   1.000
_cell.length_b   1.000
_cell.length_c   1.000
_cell.angle_alpha   90.00
_cell.angle_beta   90.00
_cell.angle_gamma   90.00
#
_symmetry.space_group_name_H-M   'P 1'
#
loop_
_entity.id
_entity.type
_entity.pdbx_description
1 polymer ?
#
loop_
_entity_poly.entity_id
_entity_poly.type
_entity_poly.pdbx_seq_one_letter_code
_entity_poly.pdbx_strand_id
1 'polypeptide(L)'
;MAVLAGSMRAVAGGLSLGHVSQGSEAASPCSRSCPLPLSSFTTFDGLSPERTLSDASPSKSWKRRGTQNGWESCNCGGISRRQGSRGVVARSVLPSFPQKVDQKTKQRGISAAAGPVAATEPKKILMLGGTRFIGVFLARLLTQAGHEVTLLTRGKSPIAKQLPGEADEDFAEYSSKIKHLKADRSDVPTVKALLEGSGFQVVYDINGREASDTEHILDSLSGLEQYIFCSSAGVYMKSDLLPHREIDAGDPKSRHKGKLDTETLLQSRGVNWTSIRPVYIYGPLNYNPVEEWFFHRLKAGRPIPIPSSGLQITQLGHVKDLAEAFVLALGNEKAIGQIYNISGDKYVTFDGIARACAEAMDLPAPEIVHYNPKDFDFGKKKAFPLRDQHFFTSIEKAKQDLGWVPKFSLVDGLRDSYELDFGRGTYRKEHDFSVDDEILEKVRQRTAIPA
;
A
#
# COMPACT_ATOMS: atom_id res chain seq x y z
N MET A 1 -40.60 27.53 41.62
CA MET A 1 -40.48 28.53 42.71
C MET A 1 -39.57 29.66 42.25
N ALA A 2 -39.65 30.83 42.90
CA ALA A 2 -39.01 32.13 42.63
C ALA A 2 -37.64 32.10 41.87
N VAL A 3 -37.34 32.95 40.86
CA VAL A 3 -37.51 34.41 40.66
C VAL A 3 -36.56 35.29 41.49
N LEU A 4 -35.68 36.01 40.79
CA LEU A 4 -34.95 37.29 41.08
C LEU A 4 -33.64 37.26 40.25
N ALA A 5 -33.29 38.12 39.28
CA ALA A 5 -33.68 39.47 38.81
C ALA A 5 -32.97 40.67 39.48
N GLY A 6 -32.19 41.43 38.68
CA GLY A 6 -31.56 42.72 39.00
C GLY A 6 -30.05 42.66 39.36
N SER A 7 -29.21 43.66 39.06
CA SER A 7 -29.39 44.87 38.24
C SER A 7 -28.05 45.51 37.80
N MET A 8 -28.14 46.46 36.85
CA MET A 8 -27.13 47.28 36.18
C MET A 8 -26.03 47.95 37.02
N ARG A 9 -24.88 48.25 36.39
CA ARG A 9 -24.45 49.64 36.10
C ARG A 9 -23.35 49.74 35.04
N ALA A 10 -23.28 50.89 34.35
CA ALA A 10 -22.33 51.18 33.27
C ALA A 10 -21.78 52.62 33.37
N VAL A 11 -20.53 52.85 32.93
CA VAL A 11 -19.83 54.13 32.64
C VAL A 11 -18.70 53.82 31.63
N ALA A 12 -18.07 54.80 30.96
CA ALA A 12 -18.51 55.43 29.70
C ALA A 12 -17.45 56.45 29.21
N GLY A 13 -17.16 56.48 27.90
CA GLY A 13 -16.26 57.45 27.25
C GLY A 13 -14.80 56.97 27.05
N GLY A 14 -14.09 57.34 25.98
CA GLY A 14 -14.40 58.08 24.74
C GLY A 14 -13.24 57.86 23.73
N LEU A 15 -13.41 57.76 22.41
CA LEU A 15 -13.83 58.74 21.37
C LEU A 15 -12.81 59.86 21.02
N SER A 16 -12.03 59.63 19.97
CA SER A 16 -11.39 60.58 19.00
C SER A 16 -10.63 59.69 17.99
N LEU A 17 -10.78 59.69 16.64
CA LEU A 17 -11.16 60.63 15.56
C LEU A 17 -10.11 61.71 15.21
N GLY A 18 -9.53 61.58 14.01
CA GLY A 18 -8.63 62.55 13.36
C GLY A 18 -7.98 62.06 12.05
N HIS A 19 -8.60 62.45 10.92
CA HIS A 19 -8.14 62.71 9.52
C HIS A 19 -6.77 62.23 8.98
N VAL A 20 -6.61 61.69 7.75
CA VAL A 20 -7.08 62.05 6.36
C VAL A 20 -6.14 62.99 5.56
N SER A 21 -5.46 62.42 4.57
CA SER A 21 -5.08 62.93 3.23
C SER A 21 -4.59 61.70 2.42
N GLN A 22 -4.92 61.37 1.16
CA GLN A 22 -5.24 62.06 -0.12
C GLN A 22 -4.06 62.67 -0.89
N GLY A 23 -3.98 62.28 -2.18
CA GLY A 23 -3.00 62.68 -3.20
C GLY A 23 -1.94 61.60 -3.48
N SER A 24 -1.57 61.27 -4.73
CA SER A 24 -2.15 61.59 -6.04
C SER A 24 -1.57 60.68 -7.14
N GLU A 25 -2.23 60.65 -8.28
CA GLU A 25 -1.90 59.97 -9.54
C GLU A 25 -0.42 60.04 -10.01
N ALA A 26 0.02 58.99 -10.71
CA ALA A 26 0.72 59.11 -12.00
C ALA A 26 0.73 57.76 -12.76
N ALA A 27 0.29 57.77 -14.02
CA ALA A 27 0.46 56.67 -14.96
C ALA A 27 1.36 57.14 -16.13
N SER A 28 2.25 56.29 -16.64
CA SER A 28 2.57 56.13 -18.09
C SER A 28 3.81 55.25 -18.36
N PRO A 29 3.99 54.71 -19.59
CA PRO A 29 4.93 53.62 -19.88
C PRO A 29 6.13 53.98 -20.80
N CYS A 30 7.15 53.12 -20.83
CA CYS A 30 8.10 52.92 -21.94
C CYS A 30 8.49 51.43 -21.95
N SER A 31 8.37 50.61 -23.00
CA SER A 31 8.61 50.75 -24.46
C SER A 31 10.08 50.52 -24.89
N ARG A 32 10.30 49.36 -25.55
CA ARG A 32 11.39 48.93 -26.48
C ARG A 32 11.28 47.39 -26.64
N SER A 33 10.60 46.83 -27.66
CA SER A 33 11.09 46.56 -29.05
C SER A 33 12.37 45.69 -29.09
N CYS A 34 12.24 44.36 -29.25
CA CYS A 34 12.30 43.57 -30.52
C CYS A 34 13.74 43.26 -31.03
N PRO A 35 13.99 42.21 -31.87
CA PRO A 35 13.04 41.32 -32.58
C PRO A 35 13.29 39.79 -32.45
N LEU A 36 12.40 39.01 -33.11
CA LEU A 36 12.47 37.55 -33.36
C LEU A 36 13.47 37.18 -34.49
N PRO A 37 13.59 35.88 -34.83
CA PRO A 37 13.10 35.48 -36.17
C PRO A 37 12.07 34.33 -36.17
N LEU A 38 11.42 34.15 -37.33
CA LEU A 38 10.24 33.32 -37.60
C LEU A 38 10.55 31.99 -38.31
N SER A 39 9.70 30.99 -38.06
CA SER A 39 9.18 30.04 -39.07
C SER A 39 8.03 29.22 -38.46
N SER A 40 6.84 28.97 -39.00
CA SER A 40 6.04 29.49 -40.12
C SER A 40 4.93 28.46 -40.39
N PHE A 41 3.64 28.84 -40.28
CA PHE A 41 2.44 28.17 -40.85
C PHE A 41 2.07 26.73 -40.38
N THR A 42 0.80 26.29 -40.35
CA THR A 42 -0.50 26.85 -40.82
C THR A 42 -1.63 26.54 -39.83
N THR A 43 -2.61 27.44 -39.70
CA THR A 43 -3.94 27.17 -39.12
C THR A 43 -5.00 26.95 -40.20
N PHE A 44 -6.14 26.36 -39.84
CA PHE A 44 -7.40 26.55 -40.56
C PHE A 44 -8.57 26.61 -39.55
N ASP A 45 -9.32 27.71 -39.58
CA ASP A 45 -10.63 27.87 -38.93
C ASP A 45 -11.69 26.98 -39.62
N GLY A 46 -12.87 26.67 -39.08
CA GLY A 46 -13.57 27.12 -37.87
C GLY A 46 -15.07 26.75 -38.00
N LEU A 47 -15.94 27.47 -37.28
CA LEU A 47 -17.42 27.43 -37.35
C LEU A 47 -18.16 26.29 -36.61
N SER A 48 -18.66 26.62 -35.42
CA SER A 48 -20.00 26.21 -34.96
C SER A 48 -21.04 27.24 -35.50
N PRO A 49 -22.36 26.97 -35.50
CA PRO A 49 -23.13 27.16 -34.25
C PRO A 49 -24.31 26.18 -34.00
N GLU A 50 -24.69 26.17 -32.72
CA GLU A 50 -25.93 25.74 -32.05
C GLU A 50 -27.15 25.24 -32.88
N ARG A 51 -27.76 24.14 -32.39
CA ARG A 51 -29.20 24.14 -32.07
C ARG A 51 -29.59 23.08 -31.03
N THR A 52 -30.62 23.38 -30.24
CA THR A 52 -31.18 22.54 -29.18
C THR A 52 -32.47 21.81 -29.60
N LEU A 53 -32.87 20.83 -28.76
CA LEU A 53 -34.23 20.28 -28.51
C LEU A 53 -34.61 18.86 -28.98
N SER A 54 -35.34 18.23 -28.04
CA SER A 54 -36.38 17.19 -28.14
C SER A 54 -36.06 15.75 -28.58
N ASP A 55 -36.25 14.86 -27.61
CA ASP A 55 -37.05 13.62 -27.65
C ASP A 55 -37.46 13.04 -29.02
N ALA A 56 -37.06 11.78 -29.25
CA ALA A 56 -38.00 10.69 -29.54
C ALA A 56 -37.32 9.31 -29.48
N SER A 57 -37.79 8.43 -28.60
CA SER A 57 -37.75 6.99 -28.89
C SER A 57 -38.93 6.64 -29.81
N PRO A 58 -38.76 5.68 -30.73
CA PRO A 58 -39.67 4.55 -30.65
C PRO A 58 -39.03 3.17 -30.88
N SER A 59 -39.75 2.19 -30.34
CA SER A 59 -39.46 0.75 -30.35
C SER A 59 -39.61 0.04 -31.70
N LYS A 60 -39.20 -1.25 -31.70
CA LYS A 60 -39.68 -2.40 -32.52
C LYS A 60 -38.82 -2.86 -33.72
N SER A 61 -37.96 -3.83 -33.40
CA SER A 61 -37.97 -5.19 -33.97
C SER A 61 -38.15 -5.36 -35.48
N TRP A 62 -37.06 -5.73 -36.17
CA TRP A 62 -37.12 -6.47 -37.44
C TRP A 62 -36.38 -7.81 -37.32
N LYS A 63 -36.99 -8.89 -37.84
CA LYS A 63 -36.45 -10.25 -37.85
C LYS A 63 -36.05 -10.65 -39.29
N ARG A 64 -34.92 -11.34 -39.40
CA ARG A 64 -34.49 -12.22 -40.51
C ARG A 64 -34.32 -11.62 -41.93
N ARG A 65 -33.05 -11.51 -42.34
CA ARG A 65 -32.33 -12.40 -43.27
C ARG A 65 -30.84 -11.97 -43.24
N GLY A 66 -29.83 -12.82 -43.40
CA GLY A 66 -29.85 -14.21 -43.85
C GLY A 66 -28.91 -14.40 -45.05
N THR A 67 -27.60 -14.26 -44.82
CA THR A 67 -26.54 -14.58 -45.80
C THR A 67 -25.28 -15.00 -45.04
N GLN A 68 -24.72 -16.15 -45.41
CA GLN A 68 -23.39 -16.58 -44.98
C GLN A 68 -22.37 -16.01 -45.97
N ASN A 69 -21.34 -15.32 -45.48
CA ASN A 69 -20.14 -15.07 -46.28
C ASN A 69 -19.02 -15.93 -45.69
N GLY A 70 -18.61 -16.94 -46.45
CA GLY A 70 -17.50 -17.82 -46.08
C GLY A 70 -16.17 -17.07 -46.12
N TRP A 71 -15.21 -17.52 -45.30
CA TRP A 71 -13.85 -17.02 -45.36
C TRP A 71 -13.07 -17.76 -46.44
N GLU A 72 -12.35 -17.01 -47.26
CA GLU A 72 -11.64 -17.51 -48.43
C GLU A 72 -10.41 -18.34 -48.04
N SER A 73 -10.21 -19.44 -48.74
CA SER A 73 -9.00 -20.25 -48.68
C SER A 73 -8.10 -19.92 -49.86
N CYS A 74 -6.98 -19.22 -49.60
CA CYS A 74 -5.94 -19.03 -50.60
C CYS A 74 -4.98 -20.23 -50.61
N ASN A 75 -4.99 -21.01 -51.68
CA ASN A 75 -4.05 -22.10 -51.92
C ASN A 75 -3.52 -22.04 -53.36
N CYS A 76 -2.26 -21.64 -53.52
CA CYS A 76 -1.44 -21.73 -54.73
C CYS A 76 0.03 -21.80 -54.26
N GLY A 77 0.90 -22.68 -54.72
CA GLY A 77 0.74 -23.83 -55.62
C GLY A 77 1.98 -24.72 -55.51
N GLY A 78 1.87 -26.00 -55.87
CA GLY A 78 2.96 -26.98 -55.65
C GLY A 78 4.10 -26.89 -56.66
N ILE A 79 5.34 -27.15 -56.20
CA ILE A 79 6.49 -27.49 -57.06
C ILE A 79 7.10 -28.80 -56.54
N SER A 80 7.50 -29.67 -57.48
CA SER A 80 7.83 -31.09 -57.28
C SER A 80 9.10 -31.38 -56.48
N ARG A 81 9.10 -32.48 -55.71
CA ARG A 81 10.31 -33.10 -55.15
C ARG A 81 11.15 -33.80 -56.23
N ARG A 82 12.47 -33.61 -56.21
CA ARG A 82 13.47 -34.61 -56.62
C ARG A 82 14.58 -34.72 -55.56
N GLN A 83 15.16 -35.91 -55.43
CA GLN A 83 16.20 -36.26 -54.45
C GLN A 83 17.57 -35.68 -54.85
N GLY A 84 18.50 -35.45 -53.91
CA GLY A 84 19.76 -34.77 -54.29
C GLY A 84 20.95 -34.63 -53.34
N SER A 85 21.08 -35.39 -52.24
CA SER A 85 22.38 -35.70 -51.57
C SER A 85 23.16 -34.63 -50.76
N ARG A 86 23.92 -35.15 -49.77
CA ARG A 86 25.14 -34.61 -49.12
C ARG A 86 25.06 -33.30 -48.30
N GLY A 87 24.88 -33.46 -46.98
CA GLY A 87 25.32 -32.50 -45.95
C GLY A 87 26.33 -33.18 -45.02
N VAL A 88 27.44 -32.50 -44.70
CA VAL A 88 28.59 -33.05 -43.95
C VAL A 88 28.33 -33.03 -42.44
N VAL A 89 28.70 -34.10 -41.74
CA VAL A 89 28.65 -34.18 -40.27
C VAL A 89 29.92 -33.53 -39.68
N ALA A 90 29.75 -32.38 -39.03
CA ALA A 90 30.78 -31.77 -38.20
C ALA A 90 30.43 -31.94 -36.72
N ARG A 91 31.35 -32.51 -35.93
CA ARG A 91 31.20 -32.66 -34.48
C ARG A 91 31.25 -31.28 -33.79
N SER A 92 30.28 -31.01 -32.91
CA SER A 92 30.45 -30.04 -31.82
C SER A 92 30.37 -30.79 -30.48
N VAL A 93 31.35 -30.53 -29.62
CA VAL A 93 31.53 -31.22 -28.34
C VAL A 93 30.62 -30.58 -27.28
N LEU A 94 29.79 -31.38 -26.62
CA LEU A 94 29.07 -30.98 -25.42
C LEU A 94 29.91 -31.32 -24.18
N PRO A 95 30.22 -30.38 -23.28
CA PRO A 95 30.87 -30.69 -22.02
C PRO A 95 29.88 -31.34 -21.03
N SER A 96 30.23 -32.52 -20.54
CA SER A 96 29.49 -33.23 -19.50
C SER A 96 29.66 -32.57 -18.13
N PHE A 97 28.55 -32.22 -17.47
CA PHE A 97 28.56 -31.74 -16.08
C PHE A 97 28.87 -32.89 -15.10
N PRO A 98 29.86 -32.74 -14.20
CA PRO A 98 30.08 -33.70 -13.11
C PRO A 98 29.10 -33.45 -11.95
N GLN A 99 28.38 -34.49 -11.53
CA GLN A 99 27.67 -34.49 -10.26
C GLN A 99 28.64 -34.68 -9.09
N LYS A 100 28.62 -33.74 -8.14
CA LYS A 100 28.72 -33.89 -6.67
C LYS A 100 29.39 -32.66 -6.06
N VAL A 101 28.66 -31.95 -5.20
CA VAL A 101 29.21 -30.98 -4.26
C VAL A 101 28.64 -31.33 -2.89
N ASP A 102 29.50 -31.75 -1.97
CA ASP A 102 29.15 -31.97 -0.57
C ASP A 102 28.79 -30.63 0.10
N GLN A 103 27.51 -30.41 0.38
CA GLN A 103 27.07 -29.26 1.17
C GLN A 103 27.13 -29.55 2.67
N LYS A 104 28.34 -29.54 3.23
CA LYS A 104 28.55 -29.25 4.66
C LYS A 104 28.68 -27.73 4.86
N THR A 105 27.56 -27.03 4.79
CA THR A 105 27.54 -25.58 5.08
C THR A 105 27.21 -25.36 6.56
N LYS A 106 28.20 -24.88 7.32
CA LYS A 106 28.00 -24.44 8.71
C LYS A 106 26.95 -23.33 8.75
N GLN A 107 25.98 -23.44 9.66
CA GLN A 107 25.21 -22.28 10.12
C GLN A 107 26.18 -21.21 10.62
N ARG A 108 26.22 -20.07 9.92
CA ARG A 108 26.75 -18.81 10.43
C ARG A 108 25.56 -17.88 10.58
N GLY A 109 25.43 -17.27 11.76
CA GLY A 109 24.29 -16.41 12.09
C GLY A 109 24.12 -15.29 11.08
N ILE A 110 22.88 -15.02 10.71
CA ILE A 110 22.51 -13.88 9.87
C ILE A 110 22.66 -12.62 10.72
N SER A 111 23.84 -12.01 10.69
CA SER A 111 23.99 -10.63 11.15
C SER A 111 23.30 -9.73 10.14
N ALA A 112 22.21 -9.10 10.57
CA ALA A 112 21.46 -8.16 9.74
C ALA A 112 22.24 -6.85 9.58
N ALA A 113 23.15 -6.83 8.61
CA ALA A 113 23.82 -5.61 8.17
C ALA A 113 22.83 -4.68 7.45
N ALA A 114 22.07 -3.90 8.22
CA ALA A 114 21.49 -2.68 7.71
C ALA A 114 22.63 -1.79 7.19
N GLY A 115 22.54 -1.38 5.92
CA GLY A 115 23.43 -0.37 5.38
C GLY A 115 23.29 0.93 6.19
N PRO A 116 24.34 1.78 6.27
CA PRO A 116 24.28 2.99 7.06
C PRO A 116 23.19 3.91 6.50
N VAL A 117 22.09 4.03 7.24
CA VAL A 117 21.16 5.14 7.09
C VAL A 117 22.00 6.40 7.28
N ALA A 118 22.01 7.30 6.29
CA ALA A 118 22.80 8.52 6.36
C ALA A 118 22.45 9.26 7.67
N ALA A 119 23.46 9.64 8.44
CA ALA A 119 23.28 10.26 9.75
C ALA A 119 22.61 11.63 9.58
N THR A 120 21.28 11.65 9.69
CA THR A 120 20.46 12.86 9.73
C THR A 120 20.48 13.43 11.13
N GLU A 121 20.45 14.76 11.24
CA GLU A 121 20.39 15.47 12.52
C GLU A 121 19.25 14.92 13.41
N PRO A 122 19.49 14.61 14.70
CA PRO A 122 18.50 14.00 15.58
C PRO A 122 17.15 14.75 15.61
N LYS A 123 16.12 14.14 15.02
CA LYS A 123 14.76 14.69 14.98
C LYS A 123 13.95 14.32 16.21
N LYS A 124 13.08 15.22 16.64
CA LYS A 124 12.05 14.95 17.65
C LYS A 124 10.76 14.49 16.97
N ILE A 125 10.42 13.22 17.15
CA ILE A 125 9.41 12.50 16.36
C ILE A 125 8.20 12.13 17.23
N LEU A 126 7.00 12.50 16.76
CA LEU A 126 5.74 11.97 17.26
C LEU A 126 5.29 10.79 16.39
N MET A 127 4.93 9.66 17.00
CA MET A 127 4.39 8.51 16.27
C MET A 127 3.00 8.11 16.78
N LEU A 128 2.02 8.21 15.89
CA LEU A 128 0.65 7.72 16.10
C LEU A 128 0.57 6.26 15.63
N GLY A 129 0.47 5.33 16.58
CA GLY A 129 0.32 3.90 16.29
C GLY A 129 1.57 3.03 16.43
N GLY A 130 2.60 3.47 17.15
CA GLY A 130 3.87 2.73 17.31
C GLY A 130 3.81 1.35 18.00
N THR A 131 2.74 1.02 18.73
CA THR A 131 2.70 -0.21 19.56
C THR A 131 2.22 -1.48 18.85
N ARG A 132 1.94 -1.43 17.53
CA ARG A 132 1.49 -2.61 16.77
C ARG A 132 2.11 -2.69 15.37
N PHE A 133 2.50 -3.90 14.99
CA PHE A 133 2.93 -4.27 13.63
C PHE A 133 3.93 -3.27 13.03
N ILE A 134 3.60 -2.57 11.93
CA ILE A 134 4.45 -1.57 11.26
C ILE A 134 5.18 -0.65 12.26
N GLY A 135 4.44 -0.07 13.21
CA GLY A 135 4.99 0.89 14.17
C GLY A 135 6.06 0.31 15.10
N VAL A 136 5.99 -1.00 15.39
CA VAL A 136 6.93 -1.70 16.28
C VAL A 136 8.30 -1.87 15.62
N PHE A 137 8.33 -2.05 14.30
CA PHE A 137 9.57 -2.08 13.52
C PHE A 137 10.08 -0.66 13.23
N LEU A 138 9.20 0.25 12.83
CA LEU A 138 9.56 1.63 12.50
C LEU A 138 10.15 2.39 13.70
N ALA A 139 9.55 2.27 14.89
CA ALA A 139 10.05 2.95 16.08
C ALA A 139 11.50 2.52 16.41
N ARG A 140 11.85 1.24 16.20
CA ARG A 140 13.22 0.75 16.37
C ARG A 140 14.19 1.39 15.41
N LEU A 141 13.88 1.36 14.11
CA LEU A 141 14.78 1.91 13.09
C LEU A 141 15.03 3.40 13.32
N LEU A 142 14.00 4.16 13.69
CA LEU A 142 14.13 5.59 14.02
C LEU A 142 14.94 5.83 15.31
N THR A 143 14.77 5.00 16.35
CA THR A 143 15.58 5.08 17.58
C THR A 143 17.03 4.65 17.35
N GLN A 144 17.28 3.66 16.49
CA GLN A 144 18.61 3.22 16.06
C GLN A 144 19.31 4.28 15.19
N ALA A 145 18.55 5.02 14.38
CA ALA A 145 19.03 6.21 13.66
C ALA A 145 19.26 7.44 14.58
N GLY A 146 19.11 7.31 15.90
CA GLY A 146 19.41 8.35 16.87
C GLY A 146 18.32 9.41 17.08
N HIS A 147 17.10 9.19 16.59
CA HIS A 147 16.00 10.14 16.75
C HIS A 147 15.27 9.98 18.09
N GLU A 148 14.74 11.08 18.62
CA GLU A 148 13.89 11.07 19.82
C GLU A 148 12.46 10.68 19.44
N VAL A 149 12.13 9.40 19.59
CA VAL A 149 10.80 8.86 19.24
C VAL A 149 9.87 8.89 20.45
N THR A 150 8.71 9.53 20.28
CA THR A 150 7.61 9.55 21.26
C THR A 150 6.35 8.94 20.67
N LEU A 151 5.84 7.87 21.30
CA LEU A 151 4.59 7.24 20.88
C LEU A 151 3.40 7.96 21.51
N LEU A 152 2.39 8.34 20.74
CA LEU A 152 1.09 8.76 21.28
C LEU A 152 0.10 7.59 21.20
N THR A 153 -0.32 7.09 22.35
CA THR A 153 -1.26 5.96 22.44
C THR A 153 -2.17 6.02 23.66
N ARG A 154 -3.28 5.30 23.60
CA ARG A 154 -4.25 5.16 24.70
C ARG A 154 -3.74 4.46 25.96
N GLY A 155 -2.51 3.93 25.94
CA GLY A 155 -1.93 3.18 27.06
C GLY A 155 -2.63 1.85 27.36
N LYS A 156 -3.36 1.26 26.39
CA LYS A 156 -4.03 -0.04 26.51
C LYS A 156 -3.14 -1.25 26.17
N SER A 157 -1.89 -1.00 25.77
CA SER A 157 -0.91 -2.02 25.38
C SER A 157 0.48 -1.57 25.81
N PRO A 158 1.43 -2.49 26.03
CA PRO A 158 2.82 -2.13 26.32
C PRO A 158 3.38 -1.15 25.28
N ILE A 159 4.12 -0.14 25.75
CA ILE A 159 4.73 0.88 24.88
C ILE A 159 5.91 0.33 24.08
N ALA A 160 6.61 -0.63 24.67
CA ALA A 160 7.64 -1.43 24.05
C ALA A 160 7.21 -2.91 24.10
N LYS A 161 7.48 -3.64 23.02
CA LYS A 161 7.32 -5.09 22.92
C LYS A 161 8.56 -5.63 22.22
N GLN A 162 9.23 -6.60 22.82
CA GLN A 162 10.37 -7.30 22.22
C GLN A 162 9.94 -8.00 20.92
N LEU A 163 10.76 -7.89 19.88
CA LEU A 163 10.54 -8.61 18.63
C LEU A 163 10.90 -10.10 18.83
N PRO A 164 10.23 -11.03 18.13
CA PRO A 164 10.66 -12.42 18.17
C PRO A 164 12.07 -12.55 17.58
N GLY A 165 13.02 -13.03 18.38
CA GLY A 165 14.43 -13.19 17.98
C GLY A 165 15.32 -11.94 18.19
N GLU A 166 14.81 -10.87 18.80
CA GLU A 166 15.62 -9.73 19.25
C GLU A 166 16.31 -10.04 20.58
N ALA A 167 17.58 -9.64 20.71
CA ALA A 167 18.37 -9.83 21.92
C ALA A 167 17.81 -8.99 23.09
N ASP A 168 18.03 -9.44 24.32
CA ASP A 168 17.52 -8.74 25.51
C ASP A 168 18.20 -7.36 25.66
N GLU A 169 19.47 -7.24 25.25
CA GLU A 169 20.23 -5.99 25.23
C GLU A 169 19.66 -4.98 24.22
N ASP A 170 19.37 -5.42 22.98
CA ASP A 170 18.77 -4.58 21.94
C ASP A 170 17.38 -4.06 22.37
N PHE A 171 16.59 -4.93 23.01
CA PHE A 171 15.28 -4.58 23.54
C PHE A 171 15.38 -3.63 24.74
N ALA A 172 16.34 -3.84 25.64
CA ALA A 172 16.60 -2.95 26.77
C ALA A 172 17.03 -1.56 26.27
N GLU A 173 17.90 -1.48 25.27
CA GLU A 173 18.32 -0.22 24.66
C GLU A 173 17.13 0.51 24.03
N TYR A 174 16.35 -0.15 23.17
CA TYR A 174 15.16 0.44 22.55
C TYR A 174 14.12 0.91 23.60
N SER A 175 13.81 0.06 24.58
CA SER A 175 12.78 0.36 25.59
C SER A 175 13.20 1.45 26.57
N SER A 176 14.51 1.66 26.78
CA SER A 176 15.04 2.79 27.57
C SER A 176 14.91 4.16 26.88
N LYS A 177 14.90 4.18 25.54
CA LYS A 177 14.88 5.40 24.72
C LYS A 177 13.47 5.83 24.30
N ILE A 178 12.54 4.89 24.15
CA ILE A 178 11.19 5.18 23.65
C ILE A 178 10.35 5.96 24.66
N LYS A 179 9.82 7.13 24.25
CA LYS A 179 8.95 7.96 25.08
C LYS A 179 7.47 7.68 24.81
N HIS A 180 6.58 8.02 25.74
CA HIS A 180 5.13 7.79 25.61
C HIS A 180 4.30 8.98 26.08
N LEU A 181 3.33 9.39 25.25
CA LEU A 181 2.24 10.29 25.59
C LEU A 181 0.92 9.50 25.63
N LYS A 182 0.21 9.58 26.75
CA LYS A 182 -1.04 8.84 26.95
C LYS A 182 -2.26 9.69 26.58
N ALA A 183 -2.81 9.46 25.39
CA ALA A 183 -4.06 10.08 24.92
C ALA A 183 -4.82 9.14 23.95
N ASP A 184 -6.13 9.35 23.81
CA ASP A 184 -6.83 8.90 22.60
C ASP A 184 -6.72 9.99 21.54
N ARG A 185 -6.48 9.61 20.28
CA ARG A 185 -6.31 10.63 19.22
C ARG A 185 -7.61 11.38 18.92
N SER A 186 -8.76 10.79 19.22
CA SER A 186 -10.05 11.49 19.09
C SER A 186 -10.33 12.48 20.23
N ASP A 187 -9.52 12.50 21.29
CA ASP A 187 -9.66 13.43 22.41
C ASP A 187 -8.89 14.73 22.13
N VAL A 188 -9.47 15.55 21.25
CA VAL A 188 -8.84 16.78 20.73
C VAL A 188 -8.32 17.72 21.83
N PRO A 189 -9.05 18.02 22.93
CA PRO A 189 -8.53 18.86 24.01
C PRO A 189 -7.27 18.28 24.68
N THR A 190 -7.26 16.97 24.98
CA THR A 190 -6.10 16.31 25.60
C THR A 190 -4.92 16.23 24.64
N VAL A 191 -5.16 15.88 23.37
CA VAL A 191 -4.14 15.85 22.33
C VAL A 191 -3.50 17.23 22.16
N LYS A 192 -4.33 18.28 22.04
CA LYS A 192 -3.86 19.65 21.89
C LYS A 192 -2.98 20.08 23.06
N ALA A 193 -3.43 19.87 24.30
CA ALA A 193 -2.67 20.20 25.50
C ALA A 193 -1.34 19.43 25.65
N LEU A 194 -1.18 18.27 25.01
CA LEU A 194 0.06 17.48 25.01
C LEU A 194 1.01 17.83 23.85
N LEU A 195 0.50 18.42 22.77
CA LEU A 195 1.26 18.70 21.55
C LEU A 195 1.62 20.18 21.38
N GLU A 196 0.84 21.11 21.91
CA GLU A 196 1.18 22.54 21.89
C GLU A 196 2.52 22.80 22.62
N GLY A 197 3.44 23.50 21.96
CA GLY A 197 4.77 23.81 22.51
C GLY A 197 5.71 22.59 22.68
N SER A 198 5.28 21.38 22.30
CA SER A 198 6.06 20.14 22.47
C SER A 198 7.34 20.09 21.63
N GLY A 199 7.41 20.85 20.52
CA GLY A 199 8.55 20.90 19.61
C GLY A 199 8.77 19.64 18.77
N PHE A 200 7.73 18.82 18.52
CA PHE A 200 7.83 17.74 17.55
C PHE A 200 8.02 18.29 16.13
N GLN A 201 9.12 17.89 15.50
CA GLN A 201 9.50 18.31 14.15
C GLN A 201 8.88 17.40 13.09
N VAL A 202 8.66 16.12 13.41
CA VAL A 202 8.14 15.13 12.45
C VAL A 202 7.03 14.31 13.08
N VAL A 203 5.98 14.04 12.31
CA VAL A 203 4.90 13.12 12.66
C VAL A 203 4.92 11.90 11.75
N TYR A 204 4.90 10.71 12.34
CA TYR A 204 4.51 9.48 11.65
C TYR A 204 3.09 9.09 12.06
N ASP A 205 2.15 9.17 11.13
CA ASP A 205 0.80 8.66 11.34
C ASP A 205 0.58 7.31 10.67
N ILE A 206 0.72 6.26 11.48
CA ILE A 206 0.61 4.87 11.05
C ILE A 206 -0.83 4.35 11.17
N ASN A 207 -1.70 5.01 11.96
CA ASN A 207 -3.02 4.50 12.31
C ASN A 207 -4.21 5.40 11.92
N GLY A 208 -3.97 6.55 11.30
CA GLY A 208 -5.00 7.46 10.79
C GLY A 208 -5.98 6.80 9.84
N ARG A 209 -7.26 7.20 9.96
CA ARG A 209 -8.37 6.63 9.19
C ARG A 209 -9.15 7.68 8.44
N GLU A 210 -9.50 8.77 9.12
CA GLU A 210 -10.28 9.87 8.56
C GLU A 210 -9.46 11.17 8.55
N ALA A 211 -9.77 12.09 7.64
CA ALA A 211 -9.10 13.39 7.57
C ALA A 211 -9.20 14.19 8.90
N SER A 212 -10.35 14.11 9.58
CA SER A 212 -10.57 14.73 10.90
C SER A 212 -9.65 14.18 12.00
N ASP A 213 -9.18 12.94 11.87
CA ASP A 213 -8.19 12.36 12.79
C ASP A 213 -6.82 13.03 12.64
N THR A 214 -6.54 13.59 11.46
CA THR A 214 -5.25 14.20 11.09
C THR A 214 -5.27 15.71 11.29
N GLU A 215 -6.38 16.36 10.95
CA GLU A 215 -6.57 17.81 11.03
C GLU A 215 -6.16 18.40 12.39
N HIS A 216 -6.74 17.90 13.47
CA HIS A 216 -6.45 18.42 14.81
C HIS A 216 -5.01 18.13 15.28
N ILE A 217 -4.32 17.12 14.71
CA ILE A 217 -2.89 16.87 14.98
C ILE A 217 -2.04 17.97 14.34
N LEU A 218 -2.37 18.35 13.10
CA LEU A 218 -1.73 19.47 12.41
C LEU A 218 -2.01 20.78 13.14
N ASP A 219 -3.25 21.03 13.56
CA ASP A 219 -3.63 22.25 14.28
C ASP A 219 -3.03 22.36 15.69
N SER A 220 -2.52 21.25 16.26
CA SER A 220 -1.88 21.23 17.58
C SER A 220 -0.35 21.33 17.53
N LEU A 221 0.25 21.38 16.34
CA LEU A 221 1.70 21.39 16.15
C LEU A 221 2.15 22.63 15.36
N SER A 222 3.19 23.28 15.85
CA SER A 222 3.86 24.39 15.18
C SER A 222 5.31 24.01 14.85
N GLY A 223 5.83 24.51 13.72
CA GLY A 223 7.19 24.20 13.26
C GLY A 223 7.36 22.76 12.75
N LEU A 224 6.28 22.12 12.26
CA LEU A 224 6.35 20.78 11.68
C LEU A 224 7.17 20.79 10.38
N GLU A 225 8.28 20.06 10.37
CA GLU A 225 9.16 19.89 9.22
C GLU A 225 8.64 18.85 8.22
N GLN A 226 7.98 17.77 8.69
CA GLN A 226 7.42 16.72 7.83
C GLN A 226 6.27 15.92 8.49
N TYR A 227 5.24 15.60 7.72
CA TYR A 227 4.16 14.67 8.09
C TYR A 227 4.20 13.41 7.20
N ILE A 228 4.53 12.26 7.77
CA ILE A 228 4.63 11.00 7.03
C ILE A 228 3.44 10.10 7.37
N PHE A 229 2.57 9.88 6.39
CA PHE A 229 1.28 9.21 6.55
C PHE A 229 1.29 7.79 5.97
N CYS A 230 0.81 6.82 6.75
CA CYS A 230 0.49 5.48 6.26
C CYS A 230 -0.91 5.48 5.66
N SER A 231 -1.00 5.58 4.33
CA SER A 231 -2.23 5.45 3.55
C SER A 231 -2.56 3.95 3.31
N SER A 232 -3.02 3.58 2.11
CA SER A 232 -3.23 2.20 1.69
C SER A 232 -3.36 2.13 0.16
N ALA A 233 -2.74 1.16 -0.50
CA ALA A 233 -3.06 0.87 -1.91
C ALA A 233 -4.53 0.40 -2.09
N GLY A 234 -5.25 0.09 -1.00
CA GLY A 234 -6.69 -0.13 -1.02
C GLY A 234 -7.53 1.12 -1.34
N VAL A 235 -6.93 2.30 -1.53
CA VAL A 235 -7.66 3.49 -2.04
C VAL A 235 -7.92 3.45 -3.54
N TYR A 236 -7.16 2.67 -4.33
CA TYR A 236 -7.29 2.70 -5.80
C TYR A 236 -8.65 2.22 -6.31
N MET A 237 -9.15 2.90 -7.34
CA MET A 237 -10.26 2.44 -8.17
C MET A 237 -9.85 1.21 -8.98
N LYS A 238 -10.78 0.26 -9.15
CA LYS A 238 -10.55 -0.90 -10.00
C LYS A 238 -10.19 -0.41 -11.41
N SER A 239 -9.05 -0.89 -11.90
CA SER A 239 -8.52 -0.60 -13.23
C SER A 239 -8.26 -1.91 -13.97
N ASP A 240 -8.47 -1.91 -15.28
CA ASP A 240 -8.02 -2.97 -16.19
C ASP A 240 -6.60 -2.70 -16.73
N LEU A 241 -6.06 -1.49 -16.50
CA LEU A 241 -4.65 -1.13 -16.71
C LEU A 241 -3.88 -1.34 -15.40
N LEU A 242 -2.84 -2.17 -15.44
CA LEU A 242 -2.06 -2.62 -14.30
C LEU A 242 -0.55 -2.62 -14.64
N PRO A 243 0.37 -2.51 -13.67
CA PRO A 243 0.15 -2.37 -12.23
C PRO A 243 -0.41 -0.99 -11.85
N HIS A 244 -1.03 -0.89 -10.67
CA HIS A 244 -1.45 0.42 -10.14
C HIS A 244 -0.26 1.35 -9.91
N ARG A 245 -0.46 2.64 -10.21
CA ARG A 245 0.53 3.72 -10.01
C ARG A 245 -0.04 4.81 -9.11
N GLU A 246 0.84 5.61 -8.52
CA GLU A 246 0.49 6.64 -7.55
C GLU A 246 -0.44 7.72 -8.11
N ILE A 247 -0.39 7.92 -9.43
CA ILE A 247 -1.26 8.82 -10.21
C ILE A 247 -2.65 8.26 -10.53
N ASP A 248 -2.91 6.97 -10.28
CA ASP A 248 -4.19 6.36 -10.60
C ASP A 248 -5.31 6.88 -9.68
N ALA A 249 -6.52 6.96 -10.23
CA ALA A 249 -7.68 7.44 -9.50
C ALA A 249 -7.97 6.60 -8.24
N GLY A 250 -8.25 7.30 -7.13
CA GLY A 250 -8.83 6.68 -5.94
C GLY A 250 -10.32 6.37 -6.13
N ASP A 251 -10.81 5.32 -5.48
CA ASP A 251 -12.23 4.96 -5.44
C ASP A 251 -12.96 5.77 -4.35
N PRO A 252 -13.93 6.65 -4.71
CA PRO A 252 -14.75 7.37 -3.75
C PRO A 252 -15.60 6.46 -2.84
N LYS A 253 -15.78 5.18 -3.22
CA LYS A 253 -16.51 4.15 -2.47
C LYS A 253 -15.58 3.20 -1.70
N SER A 254 -14.26 3.44 -1.70
CA SER A 254 -13.32 2.60 -0.98
C SER A 254 -13.61 2.59 0.52
N ARG A 255 -13.46 1.41 1.15
CA ARG A 255 -13.40 1.28 2.62
C ARG A 255 -12.24 2.07 3.26
N HIS A 256 -11.35 2.64 2.45
CA HIS A 256 -10.22 3.47 2.83
C HIS A 256 -10.39 4.93 2.39
N LYS A 257 -11.60 5.37 1.99
CA LYS A 257 -11.87 6.75 1.52
C LYS A 257 -11.28 7.82 2.45
N GLY A 258 -11.46 7.68 3.77
CA GLY A 258 -10.91 8.63 4.74
C GLY A 258 -9.38 8.84 4.65
N LYS A 259 -8.61 7.83 4.18
CA LYS A 259 -7.17 7.96 3.92
C LYS A 259 -6.87 8.77 2.65
N LEU A 260 -7.69 8.66 1.62
CA LEU A 260 -7.62 9.49 0.41
C LEU A 260 -8.03 10.95 0.74
N ASP A 261 -9.02 11.11 1.61
CA ASP A 261 -9.40 12.42 2.16
C ASP A 261 -8.24 13.01 2.99
N THR A 262 -7.52 12.20 3.79
CA THR A 262 -6.32 12.63 4.53
C THR A 262 -5.18 13.07 3.60
N GLU A 263 -4.89 12.34 2.52
CA GLU A 263 -3.91 12.78 1.51
C GLU A 263 -4.30 14.14 0.90
N THR A 264 -5.59 14.32 0.62
CA THR A 264 -6.14 15.59 0.09
C THR A 264 -6.03 16.74 1.11
N LEU A 265 -6.27 16.47 2.39
CA LEU A 265 -6.09 17.41 3.50
C LEU A 265 -4.62 17.82 3.66
N LEU A 266 -3.70 16.86 3.66
CA LEU A 266 -2.26 17.14 3.78
C LEU A 266 -1.77 18.03 2.63
N GLN A 267 -2.25 17.78 1.41
CA GLN A 267 -1.98 18.62 0.26
C GLN A 267 -2.59 20.02 0.38
N SER A 268 -3.85 20.15 0.81
CA SER A 268 -4.53 21.45 0.91
C SER A 268 -4.02 22.33 2.05
N ARG A 269 -3.53 21.73 3.14
CA ARG A 269 -2.86 22.43 4.24
C ARG A 269 -1.47 22.94 3.89
N GLY A 270 -0.89 22.54 2.74
CA GLY A 270 0.42 23.02 2.28
C GLY A 270 1.59 22.61 3.18
N VAL A 271 1.41 21.61 4.05
CA VAL A 271 2.48 21.08 4.90
C VAL A 271 3.44 20.22 4.09
N ASN A 272 4.68 20.09 4.54
CA ASN A 272 5.59 19.09 3.99
C ASN A 272 5.06 17.69 4.34
N TRP A 273 4.50 16.96 3.38
CA TRP A 273 3.94 15.62 3.63
C TRP A 273 4.51 14.55 2.72
N THR A 274 4.44 13.30 3.16
CA THR A 274 4.72 12.10 2.36
C THR A 274 3.68 11.04 2.68
N SER A 275 3.05 10.43 1.67
CA SER A 275 2.10 9.32 1.85
C SER A 275 2.69 8.01 1.37
N ILE A 276 2.63 6.97 2.19
CA ILE A 276 3.01 5.61 1.81
C ILE A 276 1.76 4.74 1.72
N ARG A 277 1.52 4.16 0.54
CA ARG A 277 0.39 3.29 0.20
C ARG A 277 0.86 1.83 0.15
N PRO A 278 0.86 1.10 1.28
CA PRO A 278 1.20 -0.32 1.29
C PRO A 278 0.07 -1.18 0.69
N VAL A 279 0.46 -2.33 0.10
CA VAL A 279 -0.45 -3.40 -0.35
C VAL A 279 -0.86 -4.31 0.83
N TYR A 280 -1.04 -5.62 0.60
CA TYR A 280 -1.12 -6.60 1.69
C TYR A 280 0.22 -6.67 2.43
N ILE A 281 0.24 -6.25 3.69
CA ILE A 281 1.42 -6.31 4.55
C ILE A 281 1.41 -7.63 5.31
N TYR A 282 2.55 -8.30 5.37
CA TYR A 282 2.76 -9.57 6.06
C TYR A 282 4.08 -9.56 6.82
N GLY A 283 4.27 -10.54 7.70
CA GLY A 283 5.46 -10.66 8.53
C GLY A 283 5.17 -10.79 10.02
N PRO A 284 6.19 -10.87 10.88
CA PRO A 284 6.02 -11.11 12.30
C PRO A 284 5.19 -10.01 12.98
N LEU A 285 4.44 -10.38 14.02
CA LEU A 285 3.54 -9.51 14.79
C LEU A 285 2.36 -8.93 14.01
N ASN A 286 2.04 -9.47 12.82
CA ASN A 286 0.83 -9.12 12.07
C ASN A 286 -0.43 -9.43 12.89
N TYR A 287 -1.34 -8.46 13.01
CA TYR A 287 -2.58 -8.63 13.76
C TYR A 287 -3.78 -9.06 12.90
N ASN A 288 -3.62 -9.03 11.57
CA ASN A 288 -4.57 -9.57 10.61
C ASN A 288 -3.79 -10.33 9.52
N PRO A 289 -3.12 -11.43 9.90
CA PRO A 289 -2.29 -12.19 8.97
C PRO A 289 -3.16 -12.90 7.93
N VAL A 290 -2.90 -12.58 6.65
CA VAL A 290 -3.48 -13.28 5.50
C VAL A 290 -2.73 -14.57 5.21
N GLU A 291 -1.45 -14.61 5.57
CA GLU A 291 -0.51 -15.72 5.54
C GLU A 291 -0.95 -16.89 6.44
N GLU A 292 -1.44 -16.62 7.66
CA GLU A 292 -1.92 -17.66 8.59
C GLU A 292 -3.07 -18.50 7.99
N TRP A 293 -3.92 -17.92 7.12
CA TRP A 293 -4.97 -18.66 6.42
C TRP A 293 -4.38 -19.81 5.57
N PHE A 294 -3.25 -19.59 4.91
CA PHE A 294 -2.56 -20.65 4.16
C PHE A 294 -1.84 -21.61 5.12
N PHE A 295 -1.11 -21.07 6.10
CA PHE A 295 -0.33 -21.87 7.06
C PHE A 295 -1.20 -22.86 7.86
N HIS A 296 -2.42 -22.49 8.25
CA HIS A 296 -3.36 -23.40 8.93
C HIS A 296 -3.74 -24.62 8.08
N ARG A 297 -3.97 -24.44 6.77
CA ARG A 297 -4.33 -25.52 5.84
C ARG A 297 -3.15 -26.45 5.59
N LEU A 298 -1.98 -25.86 5.35
CA LEU A 298 -0.71 -26.56 5.18
C LEU A 298 -0.34 -27.39 6.42
N LYS A 299 -0.38 -26.78 7.61
CA LYS A 299 -0.12 -27.47 8.90
C LYS A 299 -1.09 -28.62 9.16
N ALA A 300 -2.34 -28.50 8.70
CA ALA A 300 -3.36 -29.54 8.83
C ALA A 300 -3.32 -30.60 7.71
N GLY A 301 -2.44 -30.48 6.72
CA GLY A 301 -2.39 -31.38 5.56
C GLY A 301 -3.67 -31.34 4.70
N ARG A 302 -4.37 -30.20 4.68
CA ARG A 302 -5.67 -30.03 4.02
C ARG A 302 -5.53 -29.39 2.63
N PRO A 303 -6.36 -29.75 1.64
CA PRO A 303 -6.42 -29.04 0.37
C PRO A 303 -6.78 -27.57 0.56
N ILE A 304 -6.25 -26.70 -0.29
CA ILE A 304 -6.42 -25.25 -0.20
C ILE A 304 -7.51 -24.80 -1.19
N PRO A 305 -8.68 -24.33 -0.72
CA PRO A 305 -9.75 -23.85 -1.59
C PRO A 305 -9.43 -22.45 -2.14
N ILE A 306 -9.17 -22.34 -3.45
CA ILE A 306 -8.80 -21.07 -4.12
C ILE A 306 -9.93 -20.61 -5.07
N PRO A 307 -10.35 -19.33 -5.03
CA PRO A 307 -11.46 -18.85 -5.83
C PRO A 307 -11.15 -18.74 -7.33
N SER A 308 -12.15 -19.08 -8.13
CA SER A 308 -12.16 -19.04 -9.59
C SER A 308 -11.04 -19.88 -10.22
N SER A 309 -10.02 -19.28 -10.86
CA SER A 309 -8.90 -20.01 -11.48
C SER A 309 -7.59 -19.95 -10.68
N GLY A 310 -7.57 -19.20 -9.58
CA GLY A 310 -6.34 -18.92 -8.81
C GLY A 310 -5.26 -18.10 -9.53
N LEU A 311 -5.47 -17.72 -10.80
CA LEU A 311 -4.53 -16.95 -11.63
C LEU A 311 -4.60 -15.43 -11.40
N GLN A 312 -5.53 -14.97 -10.56
CA GLN A 312 -5.63 -13.58 -10.13
C GLN A 312 -4.31 -13.17 -9.47
N ILE A 313 -3.73 -12.07 -9.98
CA ILE A 313 -2.41 -11.59 -9.58
C ILE A 313 -2.55 -10.59 -8.44
N THR A 314 -1.77 -10.77 -7.38
CA THR A 314 -1.63 -9.81 -6.30
C THR A 314 -0.17 -9.66 -5.86
N GLN A 315 0.05 -8.94 -4.77
CA GLN A 315 1.37 -8.57 -4.29
C GLN A 315 1.31 -8.37 -2.77
N LEU A 316 2.36 -8.82 -2.09
CA LEU A 316 2.53 -8.67 -0.64
C LEU A 316 3.82 -7.91 -0.37
N GLY A 317 3.84 -7.06 0.66
CA GLY A 317 5.02 -6.30 1.10
C GLY A 317 5.41 -6.68 2.53
N HIS A 318 6.69 -6.97 2.76
CA HIS A 318 7.14 -7.40 4.08
C HIS A 318 7.19 -6.21 5.05
N VAL A 319 6.79 -6.41 6.31
CA VAL A 319 6.68 -5.33 7.29
C VAL A 319 8.02 -4.63 7.59
N LYS A 320 9.14 -5.35 7.52
CA LYS A 320 10.49 -4.79 7.71
C LYS A 320 10.88 -3.86 6.55
N ASP A 321 10.64 -4.29 5.30
CA ASP A 321 10.89 -3.46 4.10
C ASP A 321 10.00 -2.21 4.09
N LEU A 322 8.75 -2.33 4.54
CA LEU A 322 7.84 -1.19 4.68
C LEU A 322 8.32 -0.19 5.74
N ALA A 323 8.80 -0.67 6.90
CA ALA A 323 9.37 0.19 7.93
C ALA A 323 10.62 0.94 7.43
N GLU A 324 11.45 0.30 6.61
CA GLU A 324 12.59 0.95 5.97
C GLU A 324 12.17 2.03 4.95
N ALA A 325 11.12 1.81 4.16
CA ALA A 325 10.57 2.84 3.28
C ALA A 325 10.12 4.10 4.05
N PHE A 326 9.51 3.92 5.23
CA PHE A 326 9.15 5.02 6.12
C PHE A 326 10.37 5.78 6.67
N VAL A 327 11.51 5.12 6.87
CA VAL A 327 12.77 5.77 7.28
C VAL A 327 13.40 6.53 6.11
N LEU A 328 13.45 5.94 4.91
CA LEU A 328 14.03 6.59 3.71
C LEU A 328 13.22 7.79 3.19
N ALA A 329 11.96 7.93 3.62
CA ALA A 329 11.16 9.13 3.40
C ALA A 329 11.55 10.32 4.32
N LEU A 330 12.21 10.07 5.45
CA LEU A 330 12.50 11.08 6.47
C LEU A 330 13.55 12.09 5.98
N GLY A 331 13.17 13.36 5.91
CA GLY A 331 14.07 14.44 5.46
C GLY A 331 14.51 14.33 4.00
N ASN A 332 13.94 13.40 3.22
CA ASN A 332 14.24 13.27 1.79
C ASN A 332 13.43 14.32 1.01
N GLU A 333 14.09 15.32 0.45
CA GLU A 333 13.47 16.40 -0.33
C GLU A 333 12.61 15.88 -1.49
N LYS A 334 13.01 14.78 -2.14
CA LYS A 334 12.21 14.17 -3.21
C LYS A 334 10.91 13.56 -2.71
N ALA A 335 10.82 13.19 -1.43
CA ALA A 335 9.64 12.58 -0.84
C ALA A 335 8.56 13.60 -0.44
N ILE A 336 8.87 14.91 -0.48
CA ILE A 336 7.95 15.97 -0.07
C ILE A 336 6.86 16.19 -1.13
N GLY A 337 5.62 16.23 -0.67
CA GLY A 337 4.41 16.27 -1.51
C GLY A 337 4.15 14.98 -2.28
N GLN A 338 4.84 13.87 -1.97
CA GLN A 338 4.79 12.63 -2.75
C GLN A 338 4.00 11.51 -2.09
N ILE A 339 3.35 10.74 -2.95
CA ILE A 339 2.81 9.40 -2.65
C ILE A 339 3.83 8.35 -3.13
N TYR A 340 3.95 7.24 -2.40
CA TYR A 340 4.72 6.04 -2.79
C TYR A 340 3.93 4.76 -2.55
N ASN A 341 3.83 3.90 -3.54
CA ASN A 341 3.38 2.52 -3.36
C ASN A 341 4.53 1.66 -2.81
N ILE A 342 4.25 0.84 -1.78
CA ILE A 342 5.25 0.00 -1.13
C ILE A 342 4.77 -1.46 -1.05
N SER A 343 5.52 -2.35 -1.71
CA SER A 343 5.20 -3.77 -1.88
C SER A 343 6.43 -4.59 -2.31
N GLY A 344 6.37 -5.92 -2.22
CA GLY A 344 7.48 -6.79 -2.65
C GLY A 344 7.73 -6.72 -4.16
N ASP A 345 8.96 -6.96 -4.60
CA ASP A 345 9.42 -6.71 -5.97
C ASP A 345 8.70 -7.56 -7.06
N LYS A 346 8.15 -8.72 -6.68
CA LYS A 346 7.45 -9.63 -7.60
C LYS A 346 5.96 -9.68 -7.33
N TYR A 347 5.19 -9.81 -8.41
CA TYR A 347 3.77 -10.16 -8.36
C TYR A 347 3.60 -11.69 -8.24
N VAL A 348 2.49 -12.13 -7.67
CA VAL A 348 2.21 -13.55 -7.39
C VAL A 348 0.72 -13.87 -7.62
N THR A 349 0.42 -15.06 -8.14
CA THR A 349 -0.97 -15.53 -8.25
C THR A 349 -1.48 -16.09 -6.92
N PHE A 350 -2.78 -16.26 -6.71
CA PHE A 350 -3.30 -16.89 -5.48
C PHE A 350 -2.74 -18.31 -5.28
N ASP A 351 -2.69 -19.06 -6.37
CA ASP A 351 -1.99 -20.34 -6.50
C ASP A 351 -0.51 -20.26 -6.11
N GLY A 352 0.18 -19.19 -6.52
CA GLY A 352 1.58 -18.92 -6.21
C GLY A 352 1.80 -18.62 -4.73
N ILE A 353 0.86 -17.94 -4.06
CA ILE A 353 0.91 -17.71 -2.60
C ILE A 353 0.80 -19.04 -1.85
N ALA A 354 -0.16 -19.89 -2.23
CA ALA A 354 -0.31 -21.21 -1.61
C ALA A 354 0.97 -22.06 -1.70
N ARG A 355 1.63 -22.06 -2.88
CA ARG A 355 2.91 -22.74 -3.09
C ARG A 355 4.07 -22.08 -2.33
N ALA A 356 4.17 -20.75 -2.34
CA ALA A 356 5.20 -20.02 -1.59
C ALA A 356 5.08 -20.20 -0.07
N CYS A 357 3.85 -20.31 0.46
CA CYS A 357 3.61 -20.64 1.86
C CYS A 357 4.06 -22.07 2.21
N ALA A 358 3.88 -23.04 1.30
CA ALA A 358 4.38 -24.41 1.51
C ALA A 358 5.92 -24.45 1.50
N GLU A 359 6.55 -23.78 0.54
CA GLU A 359 8.01 -23.65 0.44
C GLU A 359 8.62 -22.91 1.65
N ALA A 360 7.93 -21.91 2.19
CA ALA A 360 8.32 -21.21 3.41
C ALA A 360 8.19 -22.05 4.69
N MET A 361 7.41 -23.14 4.65
CA MET A 361 7.22 -24.09 5.75
C MET A 361 8.02 -25.39 5.56
N ASP A 362 8.85 -25.48 4.51
CA ASP A 362 9.55 -26.70 4.08
C ASP A 362 8.61 -27.92 3.85
N LEU A 363 7.39 -27.63 3.35
CA LEU A 363 6.36 -28.62 3.03
C LEU A 363 6.27 -28.90 1.52
N PRO A 364 5.76 -30.09 1.12
CA PRO A 364 5.49 -30.39 -0.28
C PRO A 364 4.44 -29.43 -0.87
N ALA A 365 4.42 -29.31 -2.20
CA ALA A 365 3.44 -28.50 -2.90
C ALA A 365 2.00 -28.92 -2.51
N PRO A 366 1.12 -27.95 -2.17
CA PRO A 366 -0.21 -28.26 -1.67
C PRO A 366 -1.14 -28.76 -2.77
N GLU A 367 -2.10 -29.61 -2.38
CA GLU A 367 -3.31 -29.82 -3.17
C GLU A 367 -4.10 -28.50 -3.19
N ILE A 368 -4.33 -27.96 -4.39
CA ILE A 368 -5.14 -26.75 -4.61
C ILE A 368 -6.45 -27.18 -5.24
N VAL A 369 -7.57 -26.73 -4.67
CA VAL A 369 -8.91 -27.01 -5.17
C VAL A 369 -9.56 -25.70 -5.59
N HIS A 370 -9.81 -25.55 -6.88
CA HIS A 370 -10.47 -24.37 -7.43
C HIS A 370 -11.98 -24.47 -7.26
N TYR A 371 -12.61 -23.37 -6.83
CA TYR A 371 -14.07 -23.27 -6.68
C TYR A 371 -14.59 -21.94 -7.24
N ASN A 372 -15.75 -21.94 -7.88
CA ASN A 372 -16.40 -20.71 -8.32
C ASN A 372 -17.17 -20.08 -7.14
N PRO A 373 -16.82 -18.86 -6.68
CA PRO A 373 -17.45 -18.26 -5.50
C PRO A 373 -18.95 -18.01 -5.64
N LYS A 374 -19.47 -17.91 -6.87
CA LYS A 374 -20.91 -17.69 -7.13
C LYS A 374 -21.77 -18.91 -6.81
N ASP A 375 -21.17 -20.07 -6.57
CA ASP A 375 -21.89 -21.30 -6.22
C ASP A 375 -22.25 -21.38 -4.73
N PHE A 376 -21.87 -20.39 -3.91
CA PHE A 376 -21.95 -20.45 -2.45
C PHE A 376 -22.52 -19.15 -1.86
N ASP A 377 -23.17 -19.24 -0.70
CA ASP A 377 -23.52 -18.10 0.15
C ASP A 377 -22.94 -18.29 1.55
N PHE A 378 -21.74 -17.73 1.75
CA PHE A 378 -21.04 -17.78 3.04
C PHE A 378 -21.56 -16.73 4.05
N GLY A 379 -22.57 -15.93 3.68
CA GLY A 379 -23.11 -14.84 4.47
C GLY A 379 -22.04 -13.83 4.91
N LYS A 380 -21.72 -13.83 6.22
CA LYS A 380 -20.68 -12.96 6.81
C LYS A 380 -19.29 -13.63 6.89
N LYS A 381 -19.17 -14.93 6.63
CA LYS A 381 -17.88 -15.63 6.64
C LYS A 381 -17.08 -15.28 5.37
N LYS A 382 -15.76 -15.26 5.48
CA LYS A 382 -14.85 -15.09 4.33
C LYS A 382 -14.21 -16.42 3.99
N ALA A 383 -14.54 -16.97 2.82
CA ALA A 383 -13.88 -18.16 2.30
C ALA A 383 -12.40 -17.92 1.96
N PHE A 384 -12.06 -16.75 1.43
CA PHE A 384 -10.69 -16.40 1.02
C PHE A 384 -10.23 -15.08 1.67
N PRO A 385 -8.94 -14.92 2.06
CA PRO A 385 -8.47 -13.78 2.84
C PRO A 385 -8.17 -12.53 1.98
N LEU A 386 -8.05 -12.70 0.66
CA LEU A 386 -7.71 -11.66 -0.31
C LEU A 386 -8.94 -11.25 -1.15
N ARG A 387 -8.86 -10.10 -1.84
CA ARG A 387 -9.89 -9.65 -2.79
C ARG A 387 -9.87 -10.55 -4.01
N ASP A 388 -11.03 -11.04 -4.48
CA ASP A 388 -11.12 -11.83 -5.72
C ASP A 388 -11.03 -10.93 -6.98
N GLN A 389 -9.83 -10.40 -7.24
CA GLN A 389 -9.47 -9.60 -8.41
C GLN A 389 -7.94 -9.47 -8.53
N HIS A 390 -7.46 -8.96 -9.66
CA HIS A 390 -6.10 -8.43 -9.74
C HIS A 390 -5.94 -7.23 -8.79
N PHE A 391 -4.86 -7.21 -8.00
CA PHE A 391 -4.54 -6.10 -7.10
C PHE A 391 -3.03 -6.07 -6.75
N PHE A 392 -2.27 -5.26 -7.48
CA PHE A 392 -0.83 -5.07 -7.33
C PHE A 392 -0.39 -3.67 -7.82
N THR A 393 0.75 -3.18 -7.33
CA THR A 393 1.25 -1.81 -7.55
C THR A 393 2.67 -1.80 -8.12
N SER A 394 2.98 -0.77 -8.90
CA SER A 394 4.35 -0.42 -9.25
C SER A 394 5.08 0.11 -8.01
N ILE A 395 6.35 -0.24 -7.83
CA ILE A 395 7.23 0.31 -6.79
C ILE A 395 8.38 1.16 -7.37
N GLU A 396 8.39 1.36 -8.70
CA GLU A 396 9.48 2.02 -9.40
C GLU A 396 9.72 3.46 -8.92
N LYS A 397 8.67 4.16 -8.50
CA LYS A 397 8.80 5.51 -7.94
C LYS A 397 9.57 5.50 -6.60
N ALA A 398 9.29 4.53 -5.73
CA ALA A 398 10.02 4.37 -4.46
C ALA A 398 11.50 3.98 -4.69
N LYS A 399 11.77 3.12 -5.69
CA LYS A 399 13.15 2.80 -6.12
C LYS A 399 13.91 4.05 -6.61
N GLN A 400 13.27 4.91 -7.39
CA GLN A 400 13.90 6.08 -8.02
C GLN A 400 14.09 7.27 -7.07
N ASP A 401 13.10 7.57 -6.23
CA ASP A 401 13.14 8.76 -5.36
C ASP A 401 13.79 8.46 -4.00
N LEU A 402 13.52 7.29 -3.42
CA LEU A 402 13.97 6.93 -2.07
C LEU A 402 15.22 6.03 -2.08
N GLY A 403 15.63 5.50 -3.26
CA GLY A 403 16.64 4.45 -3.34
C GLY A 403 16.20 3.12 -2.72
N TRP A 404 14.89 2.96 -2.44
CA TRP A 404 14.36 1.84 -1.69
C TRP A 404 14.19 0.59 -2.55
N VAL A 405 14.67 -0.55 -2.07
CA VAL A 405 14.52 -1.86 -2.70
C VAL A 405 14.07 -2.88 -1.64
N PRO A 406 13.03 -3.69 -1.89
CA PRO A 406 12.64 -4.77 -0.98
C PRO A 406 13.79 -5.75 -0.74
N LYS A 407 14.10 -6.06 0.52
CA LYS A 407 15.13 -7.05 0.89
C LYS A 407 14.57 -8.46 0.98
N PHE A 408 13.27 -8.61 1.26
CA PHE A 408 12.64 -9.91 1.36
C PHE A 408 12.08 -10.37 0.01
N SER A 409 12.49 -11.57 -0.43
CA SER A 409 11.70 -12.33 -1.39
C SER A 409 10.38 -12.77 -0.73
N LEU A 410 9.37 -13.13 -1.53
CA LEU A 410 8.09 -13.59 -0.98
C LEU A 410 8.26 -14.83 -0.10
N VAL A 411 9.07 -15.80 -0.52
CA VAL A 411 9.30 -17.04 0.24
C VAL A 411 10.07 -16.74 1.53
N ASP A 412 11.11 -15.91 1.48
CA ASP A 412 11.94 -15.61 2.65
C ASP A 412 11.18 -14.77 3.69
N GLY A 413 10.33 -13.83 3.25
CA GLY A 413 9.44 -13.10 4.15
C GLY A 413 8.34 -13.99 4.74
N LEU A 414 7.84 -14.98 3.99
CA LEU A 414 6.84 -15.91 4.51
C LEU A 414 7.48 -16.84 5.53
N ARG A 415 8.74 -17.23 5.33
CA ARG A 415 9.55 -18.00 6.27
C ARG A 415 9.84 -17.17 7.54
N ASP A 416 10.25 -15.91 7.42
CA ASP A 416 10.40 -14.97 8.55
C ASP A 416 9.08 -14.87 9.35
N SER A 417 7.94 -14.71 8.66
CA SER A 417 6.62 -14.68 9.30
C SER A 417 6.21 -15.99 9.97
N TYR A 418 6.63 -17.14 9.43
CA TYR A 418 6.35 -18.46 9.98
C TYR A 418 7.23 -18.75 11.21
N GLU A 419 8.56 -18.65 11.06
CA GLU A 419 9.55 -18.97 12.09
C GLU A 419 9.47 -18.05 13.31
N LEU A 420 9.08 -16.79 13.12
CA LEU A 420 9.00 -15.78 14.18
C LEU A 420 7.60 -15.66 14.81
N ASP A 421 6.58 -16.29 14.24
CA ASP A 421 5.19 -16.18 14.74
C ASP A 421 4.44 -17.52 14.66
N PHE A 422 3.85 -17.88 13.50
CA PHE A 422 2.92 -19.01 13.41
C PHE A 422 3.52 -20.36 13.85
N GLY A 423 4.76 -20.64 13.44
CA GLY A 423 5.50 -21.85 13.80
C GLY A 423 5.85 -21.95 15.29
N ARG A 424 5.88 -20.82 16.02
CA ARG A 424 6.05 -20.78 17.48
C ARG A 424 4.75 -21.02 18.25
N GLY A 425 3.63 -21.23 17.56
CA GLY A 425 2.31 -21.37 18.17
C GLY A 425 1.66 -20.05 18.57
N THR A 426 2.20 -18.89 18.17
CA THR A 426 1.63 -17.57 18.53
C THR A 426 0.57 -17.05 17.54
N TYR A 427 0.02 -17.94 16.70
CA TYR A 427 -1.04 -17.63 15.74
C TYR A 427 -2.29 -17.06 16.41
N ARG A 428 -3.03 -16.20 15.70
CA ARG A 428 -3.97 -15.28 16.36
C ARG A 428 -5.27 -15.93 16.83
N LYS A 429 -5.68 -17.03 16.20
CA LYS A 429 -6.89 -17.78 16.51
C LYS A 429 -6.78 -19.17 15.88
N GLU A 430 -7.37 -20.18 16.51
CA GLU A 430 -7.67 -21.44 15.82
C GLU A 430 -8.55 -21.19 14.58
N HIS A 431 -8.27 -21.92 13.51
CA HIS A 431 -8.94 -21.76 12.23
C HIS A 431 -10.22 -22.59 12.14
N ASP A 432 -11.32 -21.95 11.71
CA ASP A 432 -12.60 -22.61 11.44
C ASP A 432 -12.60 -23.10 9.98
N PHE A 433 -12.45 -24.42 9.80
CA PHE A 433 -12.44 -25.05 8.48
C PHE A 433 -13.83 -25.32 7.89
N SER A 434 -14.94 -24.99 8.57
CA SER A 434 -16.30 -25.34 8.09
C SER A 434 -16.64 -24.80 6.70
N VAL A 435 -16.09 -23.65 6.33
CA VAL A 435 -16.24 -23.08 4.97
C VAL A 435 -15.44 -23.86 3.94
N ASP A 436 -14.28 -24.41 4.32
CA ASP A 436 -13.48 -25.27 3.45
C ASP A 436 -14.18 -26.60 3.25
N ASP A 437 -14.73 -27.19 4.31
CA ASP A 437 -15.47 -28.46 4.23
C ASP A 437 -16.66 -28.33 3.27
N GLU A 438 -17.45 -27.24 3.36
CA GLU A 438 -18.54 -26.92 2.43
C GLU A 438 -18.06 -26.81 0.97
N ILE A 439 -16.95 -26.12 0.74
CA ILE A 439 -16.37 -25.96 -0.61
C ILE A 439 -15.87 -27.30 -1.15
N LEU A 440 -15.05 -28.01 -0.39
CA LEU A 440 -14.40 -29.26 -0.79
C LEU A 440 -15.41 -30.38 -1.01
N GLU A 441 -16.46 -30.47 -0.18
CA GLU A 441 -17.56 -31.41 -0.40
C GLU A 441 -18.30 -31.12 -1.71
N LYS A 442 -18.69 -29.85 -1.94
CA LYS A 442 -19.43 -29.47 -3.16
C LYS A 442 -18.62 -29.66 -4.44
N VAL A 443 -17.32 -29.39 -4.41
CA VAL A 443 -16.42 -29.66 -5.55
C VAL A 443 -16.27 -31.16 -5.77
N ARG A 444 -16.08 -31.96 -4.71
CA ARG A 444 -16.01 -33.43 -4.79
C ARG A 444 -17.29 -34.03 -5.39
N GLN A 445 -18.46 -33.58 -4.95
CA GLN A 445 -19.75 -34.02 -5.49
C GLN A 445 -19.87 -33.75 -7.00
N ARG A 446 -19.40 -32.59 -7.48
CA ARG A 446 -19.39 -32.27 -8.92
C ARG A 446 -18.47 -33.18 -9.73
N THR A 447 -17.28 -33.51 -9.21
CA THR A 447 -16.36 -34.44 -9.88
C THR A 447 -16.80 -35.90 -9.84
N ALA A 448 -17.77 -36.25 -8.97
CA ALA A 448 -18.26 -37.62 -8.80
C ALA A 448 -19.45 -37.97 -9.72
N ILE A 449 -20.02 -37.00 -10.45
CA ILE A 449 -21.09 -37.23 -11.42
C ILE A 449 -20.46 -37.64 -12.77
N PRO A 450 -20.71 -38.85 -13.29
CA PRO A 450 -20.26 -39.24 -14.62
C PRO A 450 -20.91 -38.34 -15.70
N ALA A 451 -20.13 -37.99 -16.73
CA ALA A 451 -20.53 -37.14 -17.84
C ALA A 451 -21.52 -37.81 -18.81
#